data_AF-A0A4Q3JJ23-F1
#
_entry.id   AF-A0A4Q3JJ23-F1
#
_cell.length_a   1.000
_cell.length_b   1.000
_cell.length_c   1.000
_cell.angle_alpha   90.00
_cell.angle_beta   90.00
_cell.angle_gamma   90.00
#
_symmetry.space_group_name_H-M   'P 1'
#
loop_
_entity.id
_entity.type
_entity.pdbx_description
1 polymer ?
#
loop_
_entity_poly.entity_id
_entity_poly.type
_entity_poly.pdbx_seq_one_letter_code
_entity_poly.pdbx_strand_id
1 'polypeptide(L)'
;MSLAAIERKIAELTAEMAKAAEAEDFEQAAALRNEIESLQGGGLIRKPPPGEMGLGTNIPVAAPPRNWKRPKKPDPMTSNFKPRGKR
;
A
#
# COMPACT_ATOMS: atom_id res chain seq x y z
N MET A 1 -14.75 3.53 -4.63
CA MET A 1 -15.22 2.92 -5.89
C MET A 1 -15.43 1.43 -5.64
N SER A 2 -16.52 0.83 -6.13
CA SER A 2 -16.64 -0.63 -6.11
C SER A 2 -15.67 -1.26 -7.11
N LEU A 3 -15.33 -2.54 -6.93
CA LEU A 3 -14.43 -3.27 -7.83
C LEU A 3 -14.93 -3.23 -9.28
N ALA A 4 -16.24 -3.42 -9.47
CA ALA A 4 -16.91 -3.30 -10.78
C ALA A 4 -16.90 -1.87 -11.37
N ALA A 5 -16.74 -0.82 -10.55
CA ALA A 5 -16.57 0.54 -11.05
C ALA A 5 -15.13 0.79 -11.52
N ILE A 6 -14.14 0.20 -10.85
CA ILE A 6 -12.73 0.26 -11.24
C ILE A 6 -12.51 -0.47 -12.57
N GLU A 7 -13.08 -1.68 -12.73
CA GLU A 7 -13.00 -2.44 -13.98
C GLU A 7 -13.58 -1.69 -15.17
N ARG A 8 -14.76 -1.05 -15.00
CA ARG A 8 -15.37 -0.20 -16.04
C ARG A 8 -14.46 0.97 -16.41
N LYS A 9 -13.89 1.65 -15.41
CA LYS A 9 -13.00 2.78 -15.65
C LYS A 9 -11.71 2.37 -16.38
N ILE A 10 -11.14 1.21 -16.01
CA ILE A 10 -9.97 0.65 -16.72
C ILE A 10 -10.34 0.35 -18.18
N ALA A 11 -11.50 -0.26 -18.45
CA ALA A 11 -11.94 -0.55 -19.81
C ALA A 11 -12.08 0.72 -20.67
N GLU A 12 -12.66 1.79 -20.11
CA GLU A 12 -12.76 3.09 -20.77
C GLU A 12 -11.38 3.67 -21.12
N LEU A 13 -10.47 3.71 -20.14
CA LEU A 13 -9.11 4.23 -20.34
C LEU A 13 -8.31 3.40 -21.36
N THR A 14 -8.50 2.07 -21.39
CA THR A 14 -7.85 1.22 -22.39
C THR A 14 -8.33 1.51 -23.82
N ALA A 15 -9.63 1.81 -23.99
CA ALA A 15 -10.19 2.18 -25.28
C ALA A 15 -9.68 3.56 -25.74
N GLU A 16 -9.56 4.52 -24.82
CA GLU A 16 -8.98 5.84 -25.11
C GLU A 16 -7.49 5.75 -25.47
N MET A 17 -6.73 4.89 -24.77
CA MET A 17 -5.31 4.67 -25.04
C MET A 17 -5.10 4.08 -26.44
N ALA A 18 -5.94 3.14 -26.86
CA ALA A 18 -5.89 2.57 -28.19
C ALA A 18 -6.14 3.62 -29.29
N LYS A 19 -7.15 4.49 -29.08
CA LYS A 19 -7.43 5.61 -30.01
C LYS A 19 -6.27 6.60 -30.09
N ALA A 20 -5.64 6.92 -28.95
CA ALA A 20 -4.47 7.79 -28.94
C ALA A 20 -3.29 7.16 -29.70
N ALA A 21 -3.06 5.85 -29.54
CA ALA A 21 -2.03 5.14 -30.28
C ALA A 21 -2.30 5.07 -31.79
N GLU A 22 -3.56 4.89 -32.20
CA GLU A 22 -3.98 4.95 -33.62
C GLU A 22 -3.78 6.34 -34.23
N ALA A 23 -3.92 7.39 -33.42
CA ALA A 23 -3.66 8.78 -33.81
C ALA A 23 -2.18 9.19 -33.70
N GLU A 24 -1.28 8.24 -33.39
CA GLU A 24 0.16 8.47 -33.14
C GLU A 24 0.46 9.46 -31.99
N ASP A 25 -0.50 9.69 -31.10
CA ASP A 25 -0.33 10.51 -29.90
C ASP A 25 0.15 9.64 -28.73
N PHE A 26 1.44 9.33 -28.76
CA PHE A 26 2.07 8.47 -27.76
C PHE A 26 2.23 9.14 -26.40
N GLU A 27 2.25 10.47 -26.32
CA GLU A 27 2.28 11.19 -25.05
C GLU A 27 0.96 11.00 -24.30
N GLN A 28 -0.17 11.17 -25.00
CA GLN A 28 -1.49 10.92 -24.43
C GLN A 28 -1.67 9.43 -24.08
N ALA A 29 -1.21 8.52 -24.94
CA ALA A 29 -1.26 7.09 -24.64
C ALA A 29 -0.45 6.73 -23.38
N ALA A 30 0.73 7.34 -23.19
CA ALA A 30 1.56 7.13 -22.01
C ALA A 30 0.92 7.68 -20.72
N ALA A 31 0.26 8.85 -20.80
CA ALA A 31 -0.49 9.41 -19.68
C ALA A 31 -1.62 8.47 -19.24
N LEU A 32 -2.41 7.97 -20.20
CA LEU A 32 -3.51 7.02 -19.95
C LEU A 32 -3.01 5.70 -19.36
N ARG A 33 -1.86 5.19 -19.84
CA ARG A 33 -1.20 4.00 -19.27
C ARG A 33 -0.88 4.18 -17.79
N ASN A 34 -0.32 5.33 -17.40
CA ASN A 34 0.02 5.62 -16.01
C ASN A 34 -1.24 5.70 -15.12
N GLU A 35 -2.35 6.22 -15.67
CA GLU A 35 -3.63 6.24 -14.97
C GLU A 35 -4.19 4.82 -14.76
N ILE A 36 -4.09 3.95 -15.77
CA ILE A 36 -4.47 2.53 -15.66
C ILE A 36 -3.62 1.83 -14.59
N GLU A 37 -2.31 2.03 -14.58
CA GLU A 37 -1.40 1.42 -13.60
C GLU A 37 -1.72 1.87 -12.17
N SER A 38 -2.05 3.16 -11.98
CA SER A 38 -2.52 3.69 -10.70
C SER A 38 -3.79 2.98 -10.21
N LEU A 39 -4.75 2.72 -11.09
CA LEU A 39 -6.00 2.03 -10.76
C LEU A 39 -5.83 0.52 -10.55
N GLN A 40 -4.91 -0.12 -11.27
CA GLN A 40 -4.67 -1.57 -11.19
C GLN A 40 -3.86 -1.99 -9.97
N GLY A 41 -3.03 -1.12 -9.40
CA GLY A 41 -2.21 -1.51 -8.26
C GLY A 41 -1.02 -0.64 -7.91
N GLY A 42 -0.84 0.52 -8.56
CA GLY A 42 0.21 1.49 -8.20
C GLY A 42 0.16 1.98 -6.73
N GLY A 43 -0.92 1.69 -6.00
CA GLY A 43 -1.07 1.92 -4.56
C GLY A 43 -1.01 0.67 -3.67
N LEU A 44 -0.89 -0.55 -4.21
CA LEU A 44 -0.82 -1.79 -3.41
C LEU A 44 0.51 -1.91 -2.66
N ILE A 45 1.56 -1.30 -3.18
CA ILE A 45 2.85 -1.20 -2.51
C ILE A 45 2.90 0.16 -1.82
N ARG A 46 2.34 0.24 -0.60
CA ARG A 46 2.56 1.38 0.29
C ARG A 46 4.06 1.55 0.45
N LYS A 47 4.61 2.71 0.03
CA LYS A 47 5.99 3.07 0.39
C LYS A 47 6.05 3.18 1.92
N PRO A 48 6.86 2.37 2.61
CA PRO A 48 6.94 2.45 4.07
C PRO A 48 7.50 3.83 4.46
N PRO A 49 6.94 4.49 5.49
CA PRO A 49 7.49 5.72 6.03
C PRO A 49 8.94 5.51 6.50
N PRO A 50 9.76 6.58 6.56
CA PRO A 50 11.11 6.49 7.10
C PRO A 50 11.11 5.86 8.50
N GLY A 51 11.81 4.72 8.67
CA GLY A 51 11.85 3.94 9.91
C GLY A 51 11.05 2.63 9.89
N GLU A 52 10.21 2.40 8.88
CA GLU A 52 9.50 1.12 8.65
C GLU A 52 10.29 0.15 7.76
N MET A 53 11.58 0.39 7.50
CA MET A 53 12.41 -0.48 6.68
C MET A 53 12.81 -1.76 7.45
N GLY A 54 12.13 -2.87 7.17
CA GLY A 54 12.43 -4.18 7.75
C GLY A 54 11.79 -5.31 6.92
N LEU A 55 12.42 -6.49 6.93
CA LEU A 55 11.81 -7.70 6.38
C LEU A 55 10.50 -7.96 7.12
N GLY A 56 9.37 -7.89 6.40
CA GLY A 56 8.04 -8.13 6.96
C GLY A 56 7.11 -6.92 7.05
N THR A 57 7.58 -5.69 6.79
CA THR A 57 6.72 -4.49 6.92
C THR A 57 5.59 -4.42 5.89
N ASN A 58 5.75 -5.09 4.75
CA ASN A 58 4.72 -5.19 3.71
C ASN A 58 3.76 -6.38 3.93
N ILE A 59 3.93 -7.17 5.00
CA ILE A 59 3.05 -8.30 5.28
C ILE A 59 1.76 -7.77 5.91
N PRO A 60 0.59 -7.98 5.30
CA PRO A 60 -0.68 -7.60 5.92
C PRO A 60 -0.87 -8.40 7.22
N VAL A 61 -0.99 -7.70 8.35
CA VAL A 61 -1.29 -8.33 9.64
C VAL A 61 -2.80 -8.57 9.72
N ALA A 62 -3.22 -9.81 9.94
CA ALA A 62 -4.63 -10.15 10.14
C ALA A 62 -5.21 -9.39 11.35
N ALA A 63 -6.39 -8.80 11.18
CA ALA A 63 -7.04 -8.07 12.26
C ALA A 63 -7.39 -9.02 13.42
N PRO A 64 -7.06 -8.66 14.67
CA PRO A 64 -7.42 -9.47 15.83
C PRO A 64 -8.95 -9.49 16.02
N PRO A 65 -9.51 -10.55 16.63
CA PRO A 65 -10.96 -10.65 16.86
C PRO A 65 -11.46 -9.54 17.79
N ARG A 66 -12.76 -9.20 17.67
CA ARG A 66 -13.40 -8.01 18.28
C ARG A 66 -13.14 -7.79 19.77
N ASN A 67 -12.90 -8.86 20.54
CA ASN A 67 -12.68 -8.82 21.99
C ASN A 67 -11.27 -9.29 22.42
N TRP A 68 -10.31 -9.34 21.50
CA TRP A 68 -8.94 -9.73 21.80
C TRP A 68 -8.23 -8.67 22.66
N LYS A 69 -7.74 -9.07 23.83
CA LYS A 69 -6.89 -8.22 24.69
C LYS A 69 -5.46 -8.73 24.62
N ARG A 70 -4.53 -7.85 24.22
CA ARG A 70 -3.09 -8.16 24.24
C ARG A 70 -2.67 -8.52 25.68
N PRO A 71 -1.97 -9.64 25.92
CA PRO A 71 -1.47 -9.97 27.25
C PRO A 71 -0.46 -8.92 27.73
N LYS A 72 -0.39 -8.72 29.05
CA LYS A 72 0.63 -7.86 29.66
C LYS A 72 2.00 -8.46 29.39
N LYS A 73 2.99 -7.63 29.04
CA LYS A 73 4.38 -8.08 28.92
C LYS A 73 4.80 -8.71 30.26
N PRO A 74 5.38 -9.92 30.26
CA PRO A 74 5.90 -10.49 31.50
C PRO A 74 6.94 -9.57 32.12
N ASP A 75 7.05 -9.60 33.44
CA ASP A 75 8.14 -8.93 34.14
C ASP A 75 9.46 -9.44 33.52
N PRO A 76 10.36 -8.55 33.06
CA PRO A 76 11.64 -8.98 32.50
C PRO A 76 12.49 -9.79 33.48
N MET A 77 12.12 -9.90 34.76
CA MET A 77 12.90 -10.61 35.80
C MET A 77 14.35 -10.13 35.86
N THR A 78 14.62 -8.92 35.37
CA THR A 78 15.94 -8.29 35.37
C THR A 78 16.00 -7.32 36.54
N SER A 79 16.33 -7.83 37.72
CA SER A 79 16.34 -7.08 38.99
C SER A 79 17.49 -6.07 39.12
N ASN A 80 18.29 -5.79 38.08
CA ASN A 80 19.58 -5.10 38.26
C ASN A 80 19.97 -4.03 37.23
N PHE A 81 19.03 -3.41 36.51
CA PHE A 81 19.36 -2.27 35.64
C PHE A 81 18.78 -0.96 36.15
N LYS A 82 19.67 -0.07 36.63
CA LYS A 82 19.34 1.35 36.87
C LYS A 82 18.96 2.01 35.53
N PRO A 83 17.85 2.77 35.44
CA PRO A 83 17.57 3.54 34.23
C PRO A 83 18.70 4.55 34.02
N ARG A 84 19.37 4.49 32.86
CA ARG A 84 20.28 5.57 32.45
C ARG A 84 19.41 6.82 32.26
N GLY A 85 19.71 7.86 33.05
CA GLY A 85 18.95 9.10 33.10
C GLY A 85 18.67 9.69 31.72
N LYS A 86 17.52 10.39 31.62
CA LYS A 86 17.08 11.13 30.44
C LYS A 86 18.24 11.91 29.82
N ARG A 87 18.52 11.67 28.54
CA ARG A 87 19.18 12.62 27.65
C ARG A 87 18.13 13.20 26.72
#